data_AF-A0A973B952-F1
#
_entry.id   AF-A0A973B952-F1
#
_cell.length_a   1.000
_cell.length_b   1.000
_cell.length_c   1.000
_cell.angle_alpha   90.00
_cell.angle_beta   90.00
_cell.angle_gamma   90.00
#
_symmetry.space_group_name_H-M   'P 1'
#
loop_
_entity.id
_entity.type
_entity.pdbx_description
1 polymer ?
#
loop_
_entity_poly.entity_id
_entity_poly.type
_entity_poly.pdbx_seq_one_letter_code
_entity_poly.pdbx_strand_id
1 'polypeptide(L)'
;AEFRALWNGGNNFIKKHALDYLQKRNVTEQDILKYNIGYCDSGMYSNRIIIPSYDVDGKLNFFVGRDFYNSKMKYRNSPTTKDIIGFDLFINWDEPIVLCEGVFDAIAIKRNAIPLFGKTILSILMKKIYDNKVIRR
;
A
#
# COMPACT_ATOMS: atom_id res chain seq x y z
N ALA A 1 7.56 14.42 -8.06
CA ALA A 1 8.20 13.85 -6.86
C ALA A 1 8.95 12.63 -7.31
N GLU A 2 10.22 12.49 -6.96
CA GLU A 2 11.02 11.36 -7.42
C GLU A 2 10.77 10.18 -6.49
N PHE A 3 9.88 9.27 -6.90
CA PHE A 3 9.74 7.98 -6.26
C PHE A 3 11.07 7.22 -6.41
N ARG A 4 11.61 6.76 -5.29
CA ARG A 4 12.82 5.94 -5.24
C ARG A 4 12.46 4.60 -4.61
N ALA A 5 12.69 3.49 -5.33
CA ALA A 5 12.41 2.18 -4.79
C ALA A 5 13.37 1.86 -3.63
N LEU A 6 12.86 1.20 -2.57
CA LEU A 6 13.69 0.87 -1.40
C LEU A 6 14.63 -0.30 -1.67
N TRP A 7 14.25 -1.21 -2.57
CA TRP A 7 15.04 -2.39 -2.92
C TRP A 7 16.26 -2.08 -3.80
N ASN A 8 16.36 -0.88 -4.38
CA ASN A 8 17.49 -0.48 -5.23
C ASN A 8 18.18 0.82 -4.77
N GLY A 9 19.28 1.17 -5.41
CA GLY A 9 20.02 2.42 -5.19
C GLY A 9 20.96 2.43 -3.97
N GLY A 10 21.78 3.49 -3.89
CA GLY A 10 22.83 3.66 -2.90
C GLY A 10 22.34 3.97 -1.48
N ASN A 11 23.29 4.00 -0.54
CA ASN A 11 23.02 4.32 0.87
C ASN A 11 22.85 5.82 1.07
N ASN A 12 21.62 6.26 1.36
CA ASN A 12 21.30 7.60 1.85
C ASN A 12 20.65 7.49 3.24
N PHE A 13 20.93 8.44 4.13
CA PHE A 13 20.32 8.56 5.46
C PHE A 13 18.79 8.49 5.43
N ILE A 14 18.15 9.11 4.44
CA ILE A 14 16.68 9.10 4.29
C ILE A 14 16.17 7.69 4.01
N LYS A 15 16.84 6.94 3.12
CA LYS A 15 16.54 5.52 2.86
C LYS A 15 16.66 4.69 4.13
N LYS A 16 17.73 4.88 4.90
CA LYS A 16 17.94 4.17 6.17
C LYS A 16 16.81 4.42 7.15
N HIS A 17 16.38 5.67 7.34
CA HIS A 17 15.27 5.98 8.24
C HIS A 17 13.93 5.40 7.76
N ALA A 18 13.68 5.38 6.45
CA ALA A 18 12.50 4.72 5.88
C ALA A 18 12.53 3.21 6.14
N LEU A 19 13.67 2.54 5.96
CA LEU A 19 13.86 1.12 6.28
C LEU A 19 13.67 0.84 7.77
N ASP A 20 14.28 1.63 8.65
CA ASP A 20 14.15 1.50 10.11
C ASP A 20 12.68 1.63 10.54
N TYR A 21 11.93 2.54 9.92
CA TYR A 21 10.49 2.70 10.16
C TYR A 21 9.70 1.47 9.73
N LEU A 22 9.99 0.91 8.54
CA LEU A 22 9.32 -0.29 8.03
C LEU A 22 9.64 -1.54 8.86
N GLN A 23 10.89 -1.70 9.28
CA GLN A 23 11.31 -2.79 10.17
C GLN A 23 10.57 -2.75 11.50
N LYS A 24 10.41 -1.57 12.11
CA LYS A 24 9.59 -1.39 13.34
C LYS A 24 8.11 -1.72 13.13
N ARG A 25 7.65 -1.80 11.88
CA ARG A 25 6.29 -2.21 11.48
C ARG A 25 6.21 -3.66 11.00
N ASN A 26 7.29 -4.43 11.16
CA ASN A 26 7.41 -5.81 10.69
C ASN A 26 7.21 -5.98 9.17
N VAL A 27 7.50 -4.95 8.38
CA VAL A 27 7.52 -5.03 6.92
C VAL A 27 8.89 -5.53 6.49
N THR A 28 8.92 -6.69 5.84
CA THR A 28 10.16 -7.37 5.45
C THR A 28 10.70 -6.86 4.11
N GLU A 29 11.95 -7.23 3.77
CA GLU A 29 12.51 -6.95 2.44
C GLU A 29 11.71 -7.63 1.31
N GLN A 30 11.16 -8.81 1.58
CA GLN A 30 10.26 -9.51 0.65
C GLN A 30 8.96 -8.72 0.43
N ASP A 31 8.40 -8.11 1.47
CA ASP A 31 7.24 -7.23 1.34
C ASP A 31 7.60 -5.96 0.55
N ILE A 32 8.77 -5.37 0.80
CA ILE A 32 9.26 -4.21 0.04
C ILE A 32 9.35 -4.51 -1.45
N LEU A 33 9.89 -5.69 -1.81
CA LEU A 33 9.97 -6.15 -3.19
C LEU A 33 8.57 -6.42 -3.77
N LYS A 34 7.76 -7.23 -3.07
CA LYS A 34 6.43 -7.65 -3.52
C LYS A 34 5.51 -6.45 -3.80
N TYR A 35 5.43 -5.51 -2.88
CA TYR A 35 4.56 -4.33 -3.01
C TYR A 35 5.24 -3.13 -3.68
N ASN A 36 6.46 -3.31 -4.21
CA ASN A 36 7.28 -2.24 -4.80
C ASN A 36 7.33 -0.97 -3.93
N ILE A 37 7.62 -1.15 -2.63
CA ILE A 37 7.62 -0.05 -1.66
C ILE A 37 8.83 0.85 -1.94
N GLY A 38 8.57 2.16 -1.94
CA GLY A 38 9.58 3.17 -2.15
C GLY A 38 9.53 4.28 -1.10
N TYR A 39 10.29 5.33 -1.35
CA TYR A 39 10.29 6.56 -0.57
C TYR A 39 10.53 7.77 -1.47
N CYS A 40 10.24 8.95 -0.95
CA CYS A 40 10.58 10.22 -1.57
C CYS A 40 11.45 11.03 -0.59
N ASP A 41 12.59 11.53 -1.07
CA ASP A 41 13.50 12.41 -0.33
C ASP A 41 13.30 13.90 -0.66
N SER A 42 12.42 14.21 -1.60
CA SER A 42 12.16 15.57 -2.07
C SER A 42 10.72 15.75 -2.58
N GLY A 43 10.35 17.02 -2.81
CA GLY A 43 9.05 17.41 -3.36
C GLY A 43 7.87 17.18 -2.43
N MET A 44 6.66 17.13 -3.00
CA MET A 44 5.38 17.08 -2.26
C MET A 44 5.26 15.89 -1.29
N TYR A 45 5.92 14.78 -1.61
CA TYR A 45 5.91 13.55 -0.82
C TYR A 45 7.22 13.33 -0.05
N SER A 46 8.08 14.35 0.05
CA SER A 46 9.32 14.28 0.83
C SER A 46 9.08 13.68 2.22
N ASN A 47 10.02 12.86 2.67
CA ASN A 47 9.99 12.17 3.95
C ASN A 47 8.81 11.19 4.12
N ARG A 48 8.36 10.60 3.00
CA ARG A 48 7.31 9.58 3.02
C ARG A 48 7.76 8.29 2.38
N ILE A 49 7.35 7.20 3.00
CA ILE A 49 7.28 5.88 2.39
C ILE A 49 6.09 5.88 1.44
N ILE A 50 6.29 5.40 0.23
CA ILE A 50 5.27 5.24 -0.80
C ILE A 50 4.94 3.76 -0.91
N ILE A 51 3.69 3.40 -0.63
CA ILE A 51 3.16 2.05 -0.83
C ILE A 51 2.19 2.11 -2.01
N PRO A 52 2.59 1.66 -3.21
CA PRO A 52 1.72 1.65 -4.38
C PRO A 52 0.70 0.51 -4.32
N SER A 53 -0.41 0.72 -4.99
CA SER A 53 -1.46 -0.25 -5.24
C SER A 53 -1.71 -0.32 -6.74
N TYR A 54 -1.87 -1.54 -7.24
CA TYR A 54 -2.07 -1.81 -8.65
C TYR A 54 -3.42 -2.51 -8.84
N ASP A 55 -4.07 -2.22 -9.97
CA ASP A 55 -5.24 -2.97 -10.41
C ASP A 55 -4.83 -4.37 -10.91
N VAL A 56 -5.83 -5.17 -11.33
CA VAL A 56 -5.62 -6.52 -11.86
C VAL A 56 -4.70 -6.58 -13.08
N ASP A 57 -4.59 -5.49 -13.85
CA ASP A 57 -3.72 -5.39 -15.03
C ASP A 57 -2.29 -4.93 -14.68
N GLY A 58 -2.01 -4.71 -13.39
CA GLY A 58 -0.72 -4.20 -12.92
C GLY A 58 -0.54 -2.69 -13.14
N LYS A 59 -1.61 -1.94 -13.43
CA LYS A 59 -1.54 -0.47 -13.56
C LYS A 59 -1.72 0.19 -12.19
N LEU A 60 -0.91 1.21 -11.92
CA LEU A 60 -0.97 1.94 -10.64
C LEU A 60 -2.34 2.61 -10.50
N ASN A 61 -3.11 2.19 -9.49
CA ASN A 61 -4.46 2.72 -9.24
C ASN A 61 -4.50 3.67 -8.03
N PHE A 62 -3.61 3.49 -7.07
CA PHE A 62 -3.55 4.29 -5.85
C PHE A 62 -2.16 4.21 -5.22
N PHE A 63 -1.82 5.15 -4.33
CA PHE A 63 -0.70 4.95 -3.41
C PHE A 63 -0.92 5.68 -2.09
N VAL A 64 -0.32 5.14 -1.03
CA VAL A 64 -0.27 5.74 0.30
C VAL A 64 1.10 6.35 0.53
N GLY A 65 1.16 7.64 0.84
CA GLY A 65 2.35 8.33 1.32
C GLY A 65 2.36 8.42 2.84
N ARG A 66 3.10 7.54 3.50
CA ARG A 66 3.23 7.51 4.96
C ARG A 66 4.45 8.29 5.43
N ASP A 67 4.23 9.29 6.27
CA ASP A 67 5.32 10.02 6.93
C ASP A 67 6.08 9.10 7.91
N PHE A 68 7.41 9.11 7.84
CA PHE A 68 8.28 8.30 8.71
C PHE A 68 9.06 9.12 9.76
N TYR A 69 8.84 10.44 9.84
CA TYR A 69 9.39 11.32 10.90
C TYR A 69 8.34 11.80 11.90
N ASN A 70 7.14 11.22 11.87
CA ASN A 70 6.02 11.53 12.76
C ASN A 70 5.58 13.01 12.71
N SER A 71 5.56 13.60 11.52
CA SER A 71 5.00 14.94 11.31
C SER A 71 3.48 14.98 11.57
N LYS A 72 2.91 16.18 11.73
CA LYS A 72 1.46 16.37 11.95
C LYS A 72 0.60 15.68 10.88
N MET A 73 1.05 15.69 9.62
CA MET A 73 0.35 15.04 8.51
C MET A 73 0.90 13.63 8.29
N LYS A 74 0.36 12.66 9.02
CA LYS A 74 0.83 11.26 8.97
C LYS A 74 0.63 10.59 7.60
N TYR A 75 -0.45 10.91 6.90
CA TYR A 75 -0.78 10.30 5.60
C TYR A 75 -0.99 11.37 4.53
N ARG A 76 -0.48 11.09 3.32
CA ARG A 76 -0.74 11.84 2.10
C ARG A 76 -0.93 10.85 0.97
N ASN A 77 -2.16 10.62 0.56
CA ASN A 77 -2.48 9.64 -0.47
C ASN A 77 -2.36 10.25 -1.88
N SER A 78 -2.41 9.41 -2.91
CA SER A 78 -2.56 9.87 -4.29
C SER A 78 -3.83 10.71 -4.46
N PRO A 79 -3.83 11.69 -5.38
CA PRO A 79 -5.01 12.50 -5.69
C PRO A 79 -6.11 11.71 -6.44
N THR A 80 -5.86 10.45 -6.81
CA THR A 80 -6.81 9.59 -7.51
C THR A 80 -8.11 9.40 -6.75
N THR A 81 -9.21 9.24 -7.50
CA THR A 81 -10.52 8.87 -6.96
C THR A 81 -10.41 7.58 -6.15
N LYS A 82 -11.05 7.56 -4.98
CA LYS A 82 -10.94 6.42 -4.06
C LYS A 82 -11.72 5.18 -4.49
N ASP A 83 -12.56 5.21 -5.52
CA ASP A 83 -13.31 4.02 -5.96
C ASP A 83 -12.41 3.05 -6.73
N ILE A 84 -11.54 2.36 -5.99
CA ILE A 84 -10.55 1.39 -6.46
C ILE A 84 -10.56 0.15 -5.57
N ILE A 85 -9.85 -0.90 -5.98
CA ILE A 85 -9.60 -2.07 -5.15
C ILE A 85 -8.13 -2.05 -4.73
N GLY A 86 -7.89 -2.02 -3.42
CA GLY A 86 -6.55 -2.03 -2.87
C GLY A 86 -5.87 -3.36 -3.12
N PHE A 87 -4.64 -3.30 -3.65
CA PHE A 87 -3.80 -4.47 -3.92
C PHE A 87 -4.47 -5.53 -4.82
N ASP A 88 -5.37 -5.14 -5.72
CA ASP A 88 -6.14 -6.05 -6.59
C ASP A 88 -5.24 -7.05 -7.34
N LEU A 89 -4.06 -6.60 -7.79
CA LEU A 89 -3.04 -7.45 -8.43
C LEU A 89 -2.65 -8.70 -7.60
N PHE A 90 -2.77 -8.63 -6.28
CA PHE A 90 -2.38 -9.70 -5.36
C PHE A 90 -3.58 -10.46 -4.78
N ILE A 91 -4.80 -10.19 -5.26
CA ILE A 91 -6.01 -10.84 -4.78
C ILE A 91 -6.35 -12.03 -5.64
N ASN A 92 -6.46 -13.19 -4.99
CA ASN A 92 -7.10 -14.36 -5.60
C ASN A 92 -8.61 -14.28 -5.35
N TRP A 93 -9.38 -14.01 -6.40
CA TRP A 93 -10.83 -13.88 -6.31
C TRP A 93 -11.57 -15.22 -6.09
N ASP A 94 -10.88 -16.35 -6.21
CA ASP A 94 -11.43 -17.69 -5.93
C ASP A 94 -11.31 -18.09 -4.45
N GLU A 95 -10.61 -17.31 -3.63
CA GLU A 95 -10.34 -17.59 -2.22
C GLU A 95 -10.99 -16.55 -1.29
N PRO A 96 -11.29 -16.89 -0.02
CA PRO A 96 -11.82 -15.92 0.93
C PRO A 96 -10.92 -14.69 1.07
N ILE A 97 -11.54 -13.52 1.12
CA ILE A 97 -10.84 -12.24 1.28
C ILE A 97 -10.94 -11.72 2.71
N VAL A 98 -9.89 -11.05 3.17
CA VAL A 98 -9.87 -10.32 4.44
C VAL A 98 -9.87 -8.82 4.14
N LEU A 99 -10.80 -8.08 4.75
CA LEU A 99 -10.85 -6.62 4.63
C LEU A 99 -10.16 -5.97 5.83
N CYS A 100 -9.36 -4.95 5.58
CA CYS A 100 -8.69 -4.19 6.64
C CYS A 100 -8.62 -2.70 6.32
N GLU A 101 -8.35 -1.86 7.32
CA GLU A 101 -8.38 -0.40 7.13
C GLU A 101 -7.19 0.10 6.31
N GLY A 102 -5.98 -0.40 6.63
CA GLY A 102 -4.74 0.18 6.14
C GLY A 102 -3.81 -0.82 5.44
N VAL A 103 -2.88 -0.26 4.67
CA VAL A 103 -1.84 -1.02 3.94
C VAL A 103 -0.95 -1.85 4.86
N PHE A 104 -0.64 -1.36 6.06
CA PHE A 104 0.21 -2.10 6.99
C PHE A 104 -0.51 -3.32 7.56
N ASP A 105 -1.83 -3.23 7.77
CA ASP A 105 -2.64 -4.38 8.21
C ASP A 105 -2.69 -5.43 7.10
N ALA A 106 -2.95 -5.00 5.85
CA ALA A 106 -2.95 -5.89 4.68
C ALA A 106 -1.61 -6.62 4.50
N ILE A 107 -0.49 -5.89 4.61
CA ILE A 107 0.86 -6.48 4.54
C ILE A 107 1.08 -7.47 5.69
N ALA A 108 0.68 -7.13 6.91
CA ALA A 108 0.85 -7.99 8.09
C ALA A 108 0.01 -9.27 8.03
N ILE A 109 -1.20 -9.21 7.46
CA ILE A 109 -2.08 -10.36 7.28
C ILE A 109 -1.44 -11.41 6.35
N LYS A 110 -0.59 -10.98 5.39
CA LYS A 110 0.15 -11.81 4.41
C LYS A 110 -0.69 -12.74 3.53
N ARG A 111 -2.00 -12.82 3.76
CA ARG A 111 -3.00 -13.59 3.01
C ARG A 111 -3.71 -12.68 2.00
N ASN A 112 -4.81 -13.19 1.44
CA ASN A 112 -5.69 -12.54 0.46
C ASN A 112 -6.41 -11.32 1.06
N ALA A 113 -5.69 -10.21 1.29
CA ALA A 113 -6.15 -9.07 2.07
C ALA A 113 -6.24 -7.78 1.26
N ILE A 114 -7.38 -7.08 1.39
CA ILE A 114 -7.67 -5.83 0.68
C ILE A 114 -7.70 -4.68 1.70
N PRO A 115 -6.78 -3.69 1.59
CA PRO A 115 -6.88 -2.45 2.35
C PRO A 115 -7.96 -1.54 1.76
N LEU A 116 -8.85 -1.03 2.61
CA LEU A 116 -9.95 -0.13 2.21
C LEU A 116 -9.52 1.33 2.02
N PHE A 117 -8.33 1.71 2.51
CA PHE A 117 -7.84 3.10 2.51
C PHE A 117 -8.80 4.09 3.20
N GLY A 118 -9.52 3.60 4.20
CA GLY A 118 -10.62 4.27 4.88
C GLY A 118 -11.49 3.27 5.65
N LYS A 119 -12.65 3.72 6.12
CA LYS A 119 -13.57 2.92 6.93
C LYS A 119 -14.73 2.29 6.14
N THR A 120 -14.85 2.60 4.85
CA THR A 120 -16.02 2.25 4.05
C THR A 120 -15.61 1.37 2.88
N ILE A 121 -16.42 0.35 2.59
CA ILE A 121 -16.26 -0.49 1.41
C ILE A 121 -16.71 0.31 0.19
N LEU A 122 -15.86 0.37 -0.81
CA LEU A 122 -16.06 1.12 -2.05
C LEU A 122 -16.98 0.36 -3.01
N SER A 123 -17.70 1.08 -3.86
CA SER A 123 -18.72 0.51 -4.74
C SER A 123 -18.14 -0.52 -5.71
N ILE A 124 -16.97 -0.23 -6.30
CA ILE A 124 -16.31 -1.17 -7.22
C ILE A 124 -15.89 -2.47 -6.52
N LEU A 125 -15.38 -2.37 -5.29
CA LEU A 125 -15.00 -3.52 -4.48
C LEU A 125 -16.24 -4.34 -4.12
N MET A 126 -17.31 -3.68 -3.67
CA MET A 126 -18.56 -4.35 -3.30
C MET A 126 -19.11 -5.14 -4.48
N LYS A 127 -19.17 -4.52 -5.66
CA LYS A 127 -19.61 -5.16 -6.91
C LYS A 127 -18.75 -6.38 -7.24
N LYS A 128 -17.42 -6.24 -7.23
CA LYS A 128 -16.51 -7.33 -7.59
C LYS A 128 -16.63 -8.52 -6.63
N ILE A 129 -16.86 -8.27 -5.33
CA ILE A 129 -17.10 -9.36 -4.36
C ILE A 129 -18.41 -10.11 -4.66
N TYR A 130 -19.48 -9.39 -5.01
CA TYR A 130 -20.76 -10.01 -5.37
C TYR A 130 -20.64 -10.86 -6.64
N ASP A 131 -20.00 -10.30 -7.68
CA ASP A 131 -19.84 -10.97 -8.97
C ASP A 131 -19.03 -12.28 -8.84
N ASN A 132 -18.01 -12.30 -7.97
CA ASN A 132 -17.16 -13.46 -7.72
C ASN A 132 -17.67 -14.38 -6.59
N LYS A 133 -18.80 -14.07 -5.95
CA LYS A 133 -19.40 -14.87 -4.85
C LYS A 133 -18.42 -15.19 -3.69
N VAL A 134 -17.51 -14.27 -3.40
CA VAL A 134 -16.41 -14.52 -2.44
C VAL A 134 -16.88 -14.45 -0.99
N ILE A 135 -16.47 -15.42 -0.17
CA ILE A 135 -16.69 -15.41 1.29
C ILE A 135 -15.73 -14.40 1.95
N ARG A 136 -16.27 -13.53 2.80
CA ARG A 136 -15.49 -12.53 3.57
C ARG A 136 -15.21 -13.07 4.97
N ARG A 137 -14.00 -12.83 5.50
CA ARG A 137 -13.64 -13.14 6.90
C ARG A 137 -13.20 -11.90 7.65
#